data_AF-A0A1G2QHW0-F1
#
_entry.id   AF-A0A1G2QHW0-F1
#
_cell.length_a   1.000
_cell.length_b   1.000
_cell.length_c   1.000
_cell.angle_alpha   90.00
_cell.angle_beta   90.00
_cell.angle_gamma   90.00
#
_symmetry.space_group_name_H-M   'P 1'
#
loop_
_entity.id
_entity.type
_entity.pdbx_description
1 polymer ?
#
loop_
_entity_poly.entity_id
_entity_poly.type
_entity_poly.pdbx_seq_one_letter_code
_entity_poly.pdbx_strand_id
1 'polypeptide(L)'
;MAKIKTKKLKVKPLTLDTLLTVVEKSVGTKMFQTIYAEVDGQKKDITRAGDLSCAFFVSGVLSMFGLVDRLHSTVTGTVKALEIAGWKKTKNLEPGAVIVWGPSVDGSFTHDHLGFYLGAEEAVSNIWQKHVPGKHYYTFAKTGSGKYRPILAIYRHSKLK
;
A
#
# COMPACT_ATOMS: atom_id res chain seq x y z
N MET A 1 -50.49 -10.71 -8.85
CA MET A 1 -49.08 -10.59 -8.40
C MET A 1 -48.83 -9.17 -7.92
N ALA A 2 -48.49 -8.98 -6.64
CA ALA A 2 -48.23 -7.66 -6.08
C ALA A 2 -46.84 -7.15 -6.53
N LYS A 3 -46.78 -5.97 -7.16
CA LYS A 3 -45.53 -5.30 -7.50
C LYS A 3 -44.86 -4.80 -6.21
N ILE A 4 -43.76 -5.43 -5.81
CA ILE A 4 -42.90 -4.92 -4.73
C ILE A 4 -42.30 -3.60 -5.22
N LYS A 5 -42.74 -2.47 -4.65
CA LYS A 5 -42.12 -1.16 -4.87
C LYS A 5 -40.82 -1.11 -4.05
N THR A 6 -39.69 -1.44 -4.66
CA THR A 6 -38.38 -1.22 -4.04
C THR A 6 -38.07 0.27 -4.01
N LYS A 7 -38.03 0.85 -2.81
CA LYS A 7 -37.58 2.24 -2.60
C LYS A 7 -36.09 2.31 -2.97
N LYS A 8 -35.77 3.04 -4.04
CA LYS A 8 -34.38 3.23 -4.47
C LYS A 8 -33.61 4.00 -3.39
N LEU A 9 -32.69 3.32 -2.71
CA LEU A 9 -31.84 3.94 -1.70
C LEU A 9 -30.80 4.83 -2.39
N LYS A 10 -30.53 6.01 -1.80
CA LYS A 10 -29.38 6.83 -2.19
C LYS A 10 -28.14 6.21 -1.53
N VAL A 11 -27.23 5.69 -2.34
CA VAL A 11 -25.98 5.08 -1.87
C VAL A 11 -24.83 6.04 -2.18
N LYS A 12 -24.02 6.36 -1.17
CA LYS A 12 -22.78 7.12 -1.30
C LYS A 12 -21.62 6.24 -0.82
N PRO A 13 -20.65 5.88 -1.67
CA PRO A 13 -19.47 5.15 -1.23
C PRO A 13 -18.64 5.96 -0.23
N LEU A 14 -18.15 5.29 0.82
CA LEU A 14 -17.18 5.83 1.78
C LEU A 14 -15.81 5.24 1.46
N THR A 15 -15.17 5.78 0.41
CA THR A 15 -13.96 5.20 -0.18
C THR A 15 -12.79 5.16 0.80
N LEU A 16 -12.56 6.23 1.57
CA LEU A 16 -11.48 6.27 2.56
C LEU A 16 -11.69 5.20 3.64
N ASP A 17 -12.86 5.14 4.25
CA ASP A 17 -13.19 4.18 5.30
C ASP A 17 -13.05 2.74 4.82
N THR A 18 -13.53 2.47 3.59
CA THR A 18 -13.43 1.14 2.98
C THR A 18 -11.98 0.78 2.68
N LEU A 19 -11.18 1.72 2.14
CA LEU A 19 -9.76 1.51 1.87
C LEU A 19 -8.99 1.22 3.16
N LEU A 20 -9.17 2.03 4.20
CA LEU A 20 -8.51 1.83 5.49
C LEU A 20 -8.88 0.46 6.10
N THR A 21 -10.16 0.09 6.01
CA THR A 21 -10.63 -1.23 6.46
C THR A 21 -9.97 -2.36 5.67
N VAL A 22 -9.88 -2.26 4.34
CA VAL A 22 -9.21 -3.26 3.50
C VAL A 22 -7.73 -3.36 3.86
N VAL A 23 -7.04 -2.24 4.02
CA VAL A 23 -5.63 -2.20 4.42
C VAL A 23 -5.45 -2.86 5.78
N GLU A 24 -6.25 -2.52 6.78
CA GLU A 24 -6.17 -3.12 8.12
C GLU A 24 -6.47 -4.62 8.10
N LYS A 25 -7.52 -5.04 7.38
CA LYS A 25 -7.90 -6.45 7.26
C LYS A 25 -6.94 -7.26 6.36
N SER A 26 -6.07 -6.61 5.61
CA SER A 26 -5.04 -7.30 4.84
C SER A 26 -3.87 -7.81 5.69
N VAL A 27 -3.73 -7.34 6.93
CA VAL A 27 -2.64 -7.76 7.82
C VAL A 27 -2.64 -9.29 7.99
N GLY A 28 -1.50 -9.92 7.71
CA GLY A 28 -1.31 -11.37 7.80
C GLY A 28 -1.75 -12.17 6.57
N THR A 29 -2.35 -11.53 5.55
CA THR A 29 -2.78 -12.24 4.34
C THR A 29 -1.60 -12.68 3.46
N LYS A 30 -1.73 -13.84 2.82
CA LYS A 30 -0.78 -14.34 1.81
C LYS A 30 -1.13 -13.96 0.38
N MET A 31 -2.23 -13.22 0.17
CA MET A 31 -2.69 -12.84 -1.18
C MET A 31 -1.65 -12.09 -2.00
N PHE A 32 -0.76 -11.34 -1.34
CA PHE A 32 0.27 -10.54 -2.00
C PHE A 32 1.66 -11.18 -1.97
N GLN A 33 1.76 -12.47 -1.61
CA GLN A 33 3.05 -13.12 -1.38
C GLN A 33 3.78 -13.49 -2.68
N THR A 34 3.06 -13.71 -3.77
CA THR A 34 3.63 -14.29 -5.00
C THR A 34 3.11 -13.61 -6.26
N ILE A 35 4.03 -13.18 -7.12
CA ILE A 35 3.80 -12.87 -8.53
C ILE A 35 4.72 -13.76 -9.36
N TYR A 36 4.14 -14.55 -10.26
CA TYR A 36 4.91 -15.27 -11.26
C TYR A 36 5.09 -14.42 -12.53
N ALA A 37 6.32 -14.37 -13.02
CA ALA A 37 6.66 -13.80 -14.33
C ALA A 37 7.68 -14.69 -15.04
N GLU A 38 7.76 -14.56 -16.36
CA GLU A 38 8.85 -15.14 -17.13
C GLU A 38 10.05 -14.19 -17.13
N VAL A 39 11.21 -14.69 -16.74
CA VAL A 39 12.48 -13.94 -16.70
C VAL A 39 13.55 -14.83 -17.33
N ASP A 40 14.09 -14.39 -18.46
CA ASP A 40 15.05 -15.14 -19.28
C ASP A 40 14.52 -16.52 -19.69
N GLY A 41 13.26 -16.60 -20.10
CA GLY A 41 12.58 -17.84 -20.51
C GLY A 41 12.21 -18.79 -19.35
N GLN A 42 12.40 -18.37 -18.09
CA GLN A 42 12.08 -19.18 -16.92
C GLN A 42 10.98 -18.54 -16.08
N LYS A 43 10.01 -19.35 -15.65
CA LYS A 43 9.01 -18.93 -14.65
C LYS A 43 9.71 -18.68 -13.31
N LYS A 44 9.64 -17.45 -12.82
CA LYS A 44 10.18 -17.03 -11.51
C LYS A 44 9.11 -16.35 -10.67
N ASP A 45 9.15 -16.58 -9.36
CA ASP A 45 8.45 -15.73 -8.39
C ASP A 45 9.27 -14.45 -8.19
N ILE A 46 8.82 -13.34 -8.78
CA ILE A 46 9.55 -12.06 -8.74
C ILE A 46 9.43 -11.35 -7.39
N THR A 47 8.48 -11.77 -6.56
CA THR A 47 8.30 -11.27 -5.20
C THR A 47 9.11 -12.05 -4.16
N ARG A 48 9.77 -13.15 -4.57
CA ARG A 48 10.61 -14.01 -3.72
C ARG A 48 9.86 -14.46 -2.46
N ALA A 49 8.71 -15.11 -2.66
CA ALA A 49 7.86 -15.59 -1.59
C ALA A 49 7.47 -14.52 -0.55
N GLY A 50 7.37 -13.26 -0.95
CA GLY A 50 6.89 -12.15 -0.12
C GLY A 50 7.95 -11.11 0.25
N ASP A 51 9.24 -11.34 -0.02
CA ASP A 51 10.31 -10.39 0.36
C ASP A 51 10.16 -9.04 -0.36
N LEU A 52 9.74 -9.07 -1.63
CA LEU A 52 9.66 -7.89 -2.50
C LEU A 52 8.20 -7.48 -2.80
N SER A 53 7.26 -7.84 -1.92
CA SER A 53 5.82 -7.70 -2.17
C SER A 53 5.22 -6.33 -1.84
N CYS A 54 5.99 -5.36 -1.36
CA CYS A 54 5.46 -4.07 -0.92
C CYS A 54 4.71 -3.30 -2.02
N ALA A 55 5.29 -3.25 -3.22
CA ALA A 55 4.66 -2.63 -4.38
C ALA A 55 3.41 -3.38 -4.83
N PHE A 56 3.45 -4.71 -4.83
CA PHE A 56 2.31 -5.54 -5.22
C PHE A 56 1.13 -5.37 -4.28
N PHE A 57 1.40 -5.33 -2.97
CA PHE A 57 0.40 -5.05 -1.95
C PHE A 57 -0.25 -3.68 -2.15
N VAL A 58 0.56 -2.61 -2.19
CA VAL A 58 0.03 -1.24 -2.27
C VAL A 58 -0.71 -1.01 -3.59
N SER A 59 -0.11 -1.34 -4.72
CA SER A 59 -0.76 -1.18 -6.03
C SER A 59 -2.00 -2.07 -6.18
N GLY A 60 -1.96 -3.30 -5.64
CA GLY A 60 -3.09 -4.22 -5.62
C GLY A 60 -4.29 -3.62 -4.89
N VAL A 61 -4.10 -3.16 -3.65
CA VAL A 61 -5.16 -2.48 -2.88
C VAL A 61 -5.67 -1.25 -3.63
N LEU A 62 -4.79 -0.38 -4.11
CA LEU A 62 -5.20 0.84 -4.82
C LEU A 62 -5.98 0.56 -6.11
N SER A 63 -5.62 -0.51 -6.82
CA SER A 63 -6.29 -0.90 -8.07
C SER A 63 -7.74 -1.33 -7.84
N MET A 64 -8.05 -1.96 -6.70
CA MET A 64 -9.42 -2.33 -6.30
C MET A 64 -10.37 -1.11 -6.20
N PHE A 65 -9.82 0.09 -5.95
CA PHE A 65 -10.57 1.33 -5.82
C PHE A 65 -10.44 2.25 -7.05
N GLY A 66 -9.77 1.80 -8.11
CA GLY A 66 -9.47 2.64 -9.28
C GLY A 66 -8.66 3.89 -8.93
N LEU A 67 -7.74 3.75 -7.96
CA LEU A 67 -6.83 4.81 -7.51
C LEU A 67 -5.44 4.70 -8.15
N VAL A 68 -5.19 3.62 -8.88
CA VAL A 68 -4.12 3.44 -9.87
C VAL A 68 -4.69 2.64 -11.03
N ASP A 69 -3.98 2.60 -12.16
CA ASP A 69 -4.43 1.94 -13.39
C ASP A 69 -4.47 0.40 -13.27
N ARG A 70 -3.47 -0.20 -12.63
CA ARG A 70 -3.32 -1.65 -12.47
C ARG A 70 -2.36 -2.00 -11.34
N LEU A 71 -2.10 -3.30 -11.18
CA LEU A 71 -1.10 -3.82 -10.26
C LEU A 71 0.33 -3.54 -10.79
N HIS A 72 1.24 -3.23 -9.87
CA HIS A 72 2.65 -2.92 -10.13
C HIS A 72 3.53 -3.70 -9.15
N SER A 73 4.66 -4.23 -9.63
CA SER A 73 5.57 -5.07 -8.83
C SER A 73 6.80 -4.33 -8.30
N THR A 74 7.00 -3.06 -8.68
CA THR A 74 8.15 -2.25 -8.25
C THR A 74 7.70 -0.95 -7.58
N VAL A 75 8.51 -0.46 -6.64
CA VAL A 75 8.26 0.82 -5.95
C VAL A 75 8.20 1.96 -6.96
N THR A 76 9.19 2.04 -7.86
CA THR A 76 9.27 3.06 -8.91
C THR A 76 8.06 3.02 -9.84
N GLY A 77 7.62 1.83 -10.27
CA GLY A 77 6.43 1.67 -11.10
C GLY A 77 5.17 2.14 -10.38
N THR A 78 5.04 1.77 -9.10
CA THR A 78 3.90 2.19 -8.27
C THR A 78 3.86 3.70 -8.07
N VAL A 79 5.01 4.34 -7.78
CA VAL A 79 5.10 5.80 -7.63
C VAL A 79 4.69 6.52 -8.92
N LYS A 80 5.18 6.07 -10.08
CA LYS A 80 4.78 6.63 -11.37
C LYS A 80 3.26 6.48 -11.60
N ALA A 81 2.68 5.34 -11.23
CA ALA A 81 1.25 5.11 -11.34
C ALA A 81 0.42 6.01 -10.41
N LEU A 82 0.90 6.28 -9.19
CA LEU A 82 0.30 7.25 -8.27
C LEU A 82 0.25 8.64 -8.93
N GLU A 83 1.38 9.11 -9.45
CA GLU A 83 1.48 10.44 -10.08
C GLU A 83 0.55 10.56 -11.29
N ILE A 84 0.51 9.55 -12.16
CA ILE A 84 -0.40 9.49 -13.32
C ILE A 84 -1.87 9.48 -12.88
N ALA A 85 -2.20 8.75 -11.82
CA ALA A 85 -3.55 8.67 -11.29
C ALA A 85 -4.00 9.93 -10.52
N GLY A 86 -3.15 10.97 -10.43
CA GLY A 86 -3.50 12.25 -9.82
C GLY A 86 -3.24 12.32 -8.31
N TRP A 87 -2.48 11.37 -7.76
CA TRP A 87 -1.93 11.52 -6.41
C TRP A 87 -0.94 12.67 -6.36
N LYS A 88 -0.99 13.47 -5.30
CA LYS A 88 -0.11 14.61 -5.11
C LYS A 88 0.81 14.38 -3.93
N LYS A 89 2.07 14.77 -4.08
CA LYS A 89 3.02 14.86 -2.96
C LYS A 89 2.50 15.87 -1.94
N THR A 90 2.63 15.55 -0.66
CA THR A 90 2.21 16.41 0.44
C THR A 90 3.19 16.29 1.62
N LYS A 91 3.17 17.27 2.52
CA LYS A 91 3.83 17.19 3.83
C LYS A 91 2.89 16.70 4.92
N ASN A 92 1.58 16.73 4.68
CA ASN A 92 0.57 16.35 5.65
C ASN A 92 0.37 14.83 5.62
N LEU A 93 0.69 14.19 6.74
CA LEU A 93 0.47 12.76 6.91
C LEU A 93 -0.94 12.51 7.45
N GLU A 94 -1.81 12.00 6.60
CA GLU A 94 -3.23 11.75 6.90
C GLU A 94 -3.61 10.29 6.61
N PRO A 95 -4.58 9.71 7.33
CA PRO A 95 -5.05 8.35 7.06
C PRO A 95 -5.38 8.13 5.56
N GLY A 96 -4.93 7.01 5.03
CA GLY A 96 -5.07 6.64 3.62
C GLY A 96 -3.98 7.23 2.70
N ALA A 97 -3.05 8.04 3.24
CA ALA A 97 -1.87 8.44 2.50
C ALA A 97 -0.96 7.23 2.20
N VAL A 98 -0.30 7.27 1.05
CA VAL A 98 0.77 6.32 0.71
C VAL A 98 2.09 6.94 1.10
N ILE A 99 2.85 6.25 1.95
CA ILE A 99 4.19 6.66 2.36
C ILE A 99 5.21 5.91 1.50
N VAL A 100 6.23 6.62 1.02
CA VAL A 100 7.42 6.04 0.39
C VAL A 100 8.60 6.25 1.32
N TRP A 101 9.25 5.16 1.70
CA TRP A 101 10.42 5.16 2.56
C TRP A 101 11.68 4.79 1.77
N GLY A 102 12.80 5.40 2.17
CA GLY A 102 14.12 5.05 1.66
C GLY A 102 14.72 3.84 2.39
N PRO A 103 15.98 3.50 2.06
CA PRO A 103 16.75 2.50 2.78
C PRO A 103 16.80 2.77 4.29
N SER A 104 16.94 1.72 5.10
CA SER A 104 17.08 1.86 6.55
C SER A 104 18.41 2.52 6.90
N VAL A 105 18.41 3.40 7.90
CA VAL A 105 19.63 4.11 8.33
C VAL A 105 20.70 3.17 8.91
N ASP A 106 20.30 2.01 9.44
CA ASP A 106 21.20 0.99 9.98
C ASP A 106 21.69 -0.01 8.91
N GLY A 107 21.33 0.18 7.64
CA GLY A 107 21.72 -0.70 6.53
C GLY A 107 20.99 -2.05 6.49
N SER A 108 20.08 -2.34 7.43
CA SER A 108 19.31 -3.59 7.44
C SER A 108 18.37 -3.75 6.23
N PHE A 109 18.08 -2.65 5.53
CA PHE A 109 17.25 -2.63 4.35
C PHE A 109 17.83 -1.66 3.32
N THR A 110 18.17 -2.15 2.13
CA THR A 110 18.96 -1.41 1.14
C THR A 110 18.14 -0.81 0.00
N HIS A 111 16.84 -1.10 -0.07
CA HIS A 111 15.97 -0.64 -1.13
C HIS A 111 14.76 0.14 -0.58
N ASP A 112 14.14 0.92 -1.46
CA ASP A 112 12.93 1.67 -1.15
C ASP A 112 11.76 0.75 -0.79
N HIS A 113 10.77 1.33 -0.12
CA HIS A 113 9.57 0.64 0.34
C HIS A 113 8.37 1.58 0.36
N LEU A 114 7.18 1.00 0.44
CA LEU A 114 5.96 1.79 0.50
C LEU A 114 4.84 1.06 1.24
N GLY A 115 3.88 1.83 1.72
CA GLY A 115 2.77 1.37 2.53
C GLY A 115 1.73 2.46 2.76
N PHE A 116 0.70 2.12 3.52
CA PHE A 116 -0.39 3.02 3.85
C PHE A 116 -0.25 3.55 5.27
N TYR A 117 -0.53 4.83 5.47
CA TYR A 117 -0.71 5.38 6.81
C TYR A 117 -2.14 5.14 7.29
N LEU A 118 -2.29 4.64 8.52
CA LEU A 118 -3.60 4.38 9.13
C LEU A 118 -4.07 5.53 10.04
N GLY A 119 -3.17 6.44 10.43
CA GLY A 119 -3.40 7.35 11.56
C GLY A 119 -2.72 6.84 12.83
N ALA A 120 -2.77 7.65 13.89
CA ALA A 120 -2.25 7.28 15.21
C ALA A 120 -0.80 6.74 15.20
N GLU A 121 0.07 7.29 14.34
CA GLU A 121 1.46 6.86 14.17
C GLU A 121 1.62 5.43 13.60
N GLU A 122 0.55 4.82 13.09
CA GLU A 122 0.53 3.47 12.53
C GLU A 122 0.55 3.48 10.99
N ALA A 123 1.27 2.52 10.43
CA ALA A 123 1.27 2.21 9.01
C ALA A 123 1.13 0.71 8.77
N VAL A 124 0.67 0.34 7.57
CA VAL A 124 0.68 -1.04 7.08
C VAL A 124 1.48 -1.10 5.79
N SER A 125 2.43 -2.01 5.77
CA SER A 125 3.23 -2.34 4.59
C SER A 125 3.61 -3.82 4.63
N ASN A 126 4.22 -4.32 3.56
CA ASN A 126 4.76 -5.67 3.56
C ASN A 126 5.91 -5.79 4.58
N ILE A 127 5.85 -6.77 5.48
CA ILE A 127 6.90 -7.07 6.44
C ILE A 127 7.71 -8.25 5.91
N TRP A 128 8.91 -7.98 5.41
CA TRP A 128 9.75 -9.00 4.76
C TRP A 128 10.02 -10.21 5.66
N GLN A 129 10.28 -10.02 6.96
CA GLN A 129 10.51 -11.14 7.89
C GLN A 129 9.29 -12.06 8.05
N LYS A 130 8.09 -11.55 7.77
CA LYS A 130 6.83 -12.31 7.85
C LYS A 130 6.28 -12.69 6.48
N HIS A 131 6.86 -12.14 5.41
CA HIS A 131 6.43 -12.32 4.03
C HIS A 131 4.96 -11.93 3.74
N VAL A 132 4.37 -11.06 4.56
CA VAL A 132 2.96 -10.65 4.50
C VAL A 132 2.80 -9.19 4.94
N PRO A 133 1.68 -8.51 4.58
CA PRO A 133 1.35 -7.20 5.14
C PRO A 133 1.28 -7.23 6.67
N GLY A 134 1.83 -6.21 7.31
CA GLY A 134 1.85 -6.08 8.76
C GLY A 134 1.79 -4.63 9.20
N LYS A 135 1.24 -4.44 10.40
CA LYS A 135 1.15 -3.13 11.07
C LYS A 135 2.47 -2.82 11.78
N HIS A 136 2.91 -1.58 11.67
CA HIS A 136 4.13 -1.09 12.32
C HIS A 136 4.05 0.43 12.55
N TYR A 137 4.97 0.98 13.34
CA TYR A 137 5.12 2.43 13.48
C TYR A 137 5.45 3.06 12.12
N TYR A 138 4.88 4.23 11.79
CA TYR A 138 4.97 4.78 10.43
C TYR A 138 6.40 5.11 9.95
N THR A 139 7.39 5.17 10.84
CA THR A 139 8.84 5.27 10.51
C THR A 139 9.63 3.99 10.83
N PHE A 140 8.95 2.86 11.02
CA PHE A 140 9.47 1.56 11.48
C PHE A 140 10.01 1.53 12.92
N ALA A 141 10.42 2.67 13.46
CA ALA A 141 10.74 2.85 14.86
C ALA A 141 10.49 4.30 15.28
N LYS A 142 10.31 4.51 16.58
CA LYS A 142 10.24 5.85 17.18
C LYS A 142 11.58 6.57 17.01
N THR A 143 11.50 7.89 16.86
CA THR A 143 12.68 8.78 16.77
C THR A 143 13.63 8.51 17.93
N GLY A 144 14.93 8.35 17.64
CA GLY A 144 15.97 8.07 18.64
C GLY A 144 16.39 6.60 18.76
N SER A 145 15.72 5.66 18.10
CA SER A 145 16.09 4.23 18.15
C SER A 145 17.29 3.84 17.28
N GLY A 146 17.69 4.72 16.34
CA GLY A 146 18.72 4.42 15.33
C GLY A 146 18.31 3.39 14.27
N LYS A 147 17.07 2.88 14.28
CA LYS A 147 16.57 1.81 13.38
C LYS A 147 15.29 2.22 12.66
N TYR A 148 15.30 3.40 12.05
CA TYR A 148 14.14 3.96 11.36
C TYR A 148 14.38 4.03 9.85
N ARG A 149 13.30 4.21 9.10
CA ARG A 149 13.36 4.47 7.66
C ARG A 149 12.96 5.91 7.36
N PRO A 150 13.78 6.68 6.62
CA PRO A 150 13.43 8.05 6.26
C PRO A 150 12.25 8.05 5.29
N ILE A 151 11.33 8.99 5.49
CA ILE A 151 10.22 9.22 4.55
C ILE A 151 10.76 10.05 3.39
N LEU A 152 10.72 9.50 2.18
CA LEU A 152 11.12 10.19 0.95
C LEU A 152 9.96 11.00 0.36
N ALA A 153 8.74 10.47 0.45
CA ALA A 153 7.54 11.13 -0.04
C ALA A 153 6.28 10.64 0.67
N ILE A 154 5.29 11.50 0.73
CA ILE A 154 3.92 11.17 1.16
C ILE A 154 3.00 11.56 0.01
N TYR A 155 2.16 10.63 -0.43
CA TYR A 155 1.19 10.85 -1.51
C TYR A 155 -0.24 10.84 -0.97
N ARG A 156 -1.05 11.79 -1.46
CA ARG A 156 -2.45 11.93 -1.12
C ARG A 156 -3.32 12.03 -2.36
N HIS A 157 -4.47 11.35 -2.35
CA HIS A 157 -5.44 11.38 -3.44
C HIS A 157 -6.70 12.16 -3.07
N SER A 158 -7.21 13.01 -3.98
CA SER A 158 -8.39 13.86 -3.72
C SER A 158 -9.70 13.08 -3.51
N LYS A 159 -9.77 11.82 -3.96
CA LYS A 159 -10.94 10.93 -3.76
C LYS A 159 -11.04 10.29 -2.37
N LEU A 160 -9.98 10.33 -1.55
CA LEU A 160 -10.08 9.82 -0.18
C LEU A 160 -10.42 11.02 0.72
N LYS A 161 -11.67 11.15 1.13
CA LYS A 161 -12.18 12.23 1.98
C LYS A 161 -13.28 11.68 2.86
#